data_AF-A0A843GAD0-F1
#
_entry.id   AF-A0A843GAD0-F1
#
_cell.length_a   1.000
_cell.length_b   1.000
_cell.length_c   1.000
_cell.angle_alpha   90.00
_cell.angle_beta   90.00
_cell.angle_gamma   90.00
#
_symmetry.space_group_name_H-M   'P 1'
#
loop_
_entity.id
_entity.type
_entity.pdbx_description
1 polymer ?
#
loop_
_entity_poly.entity_id
_entity_poly.type
_entity_poly.pdbx_seq_one_letter_code
_entity_poly.pdbx_strand_id
1 'polypeptide(L)' 'MSLKEMFKRRDEGKCPYCGRVVDLDEFRDELSFKEFQISGLCQNCQDNFFKEE' A
#
# COMPACT_ATOMS: atom_id res chain seq x y z
N MET A 1 -5.75 -10.98 10.67
CA MET A 1 -4.58 -11.22 9.80
C MET A 1 -3.34 -11.31 10.68
N SER A 2 -2.53 -12.34 10.50
CA SER A 2 -1.26 -12.48 11.23
C SER A 2 -0.21 -11.52 10.67
N LEU A 3 0.67 -11.00 11.53
CA LEU A 3 1.82 -10.18 11.12
C LEU A 3 2.64 -10.88 10.01
N LYS A 4 2.76 -12.21 10.11
CA LYS A 4 3.48 -13.05 9.13
C LYS A 4 2.88 -12.97 7.72
N GLU A 5 1.56 -12.90 7.61
CA GLU A 5 0.89 -12.78 6.30
C GLU A 5 1.05 -11.40 5.69
N MET A 6 1.13 -10.34 6.51
CA MET A 6 1.35 -8.99 6.02
C MET A 6 2.74 -8.84 5.40
N PHE A 7 3.78 -9.36 6.06
CA PHE A 7 5.13 -9.36 5.50
C PHE A 7 5.21 -10.18 4.21
N LYS A 8 4.64 -11.38 4.20
CA LYS A 8 4.60 -12.23 2.99
C LYS A 8 3.97 -11.49 1.80
N ARG A 9 2.85 -10.80 2.01
CA ARG A 9 2.19 -10.04 0.93
C ARG A 9 3.11 -8.94 0.39
N ARG A 10 3.83 -8.23 1.26
CA ARG A 10 4.79 -7.21 0.84
C ARG A 10 5.92 -7.79 -0.01
N ASP A 11 6.48 -8.95 0.39
CA ASP A 11 7.51 -9.64 -0.39
C ASP A 11 7.00 -10.12 -1.76
N GLU A 12 5.69 -10.41 -1.88
CA GLU A 12 5.01 -10.75 -3.13
C GLU A 12 4.61 -9.53 -3.98
N GLY A 13 4.98 -8.30 -3.57
CA GLY A 13 4.57 -7.06 -4.26
C GLY A 13 3.08 -6.74 -4.11
N LYS A 14 2.43 -7.26 -3.06
CA LYS A 14 1.02 -7.03 -2.76
C LYS A 14 0.84 -6.11 -1.55
N CYS A 15 -0.24 -5.35 -1.55
CA CYS A 15 -0.67 -4.54 -0.43
C CYS A 15 -0.89 -5.45 0.80
N PRO A 16 -0.21 -5.19 1.93
CA PRO A 16 -0.32 -6.00 3.13
C PRO A 16 -1.72 -5.93 3.76
N TYR A 17 -2.50 -4.90 3.44
CA TYR A 17 -3.86 -4.71 3.94
C TYR A 17 -4.91 -5.42 3.06
N CYS A 18 -5.08 -5.00 1.81
CA CYS A 18 -6.12 -5.55 0.92
C CYS A 18 -5.68 -6.77 0.10
N GLY A 19 -4.38 -7.05 0.01
CA GLY A 19 -3.83 -8.19 -0.73
C GLY A 19 -3.78 -8.06 -2.25
N ARG A 20 -4.17 -6.91 -2.82
CA ARG A 20 -4.01 -6.64 -4.26
C ARG A 20 -2.55 -6.41 -4.60
N VAL A 21 -2.15 -6.71 -5.84
CA VAL A 21 -0.85 -6.31 -6.38
C VAL A 21 -0.76 -4.79 -6.32
N VAL A 22 0.38 -4.28 -5.88
CA VAL A 22 0.65 -2.83 -5.91
C VAL A 22 1.11 -2.48 -7.31
N ASP A 23 0.36 -1.62 -7.99
CA ASP A 23 0.78 -1.00 -9.24
C ASP A 23 1.45 0.34 -8.93
N LEU A 24 2.66 0.55 -9.44
CA LEU A 24 3.39 1.80 -9.23
C LEU A 24 2.82 2.95 -10.07
N ASP A 25 2.13 2.63 -11.18
CA ASP A 25 1.45 3.62 -12.03
C ASP A 25 0.10 4.06 -11.44
N GLU A 26 -0.44 3.34 -10.43
CA GLU A 26 -1.65 3.76 -9.71
C GLU A 26 -1.38 4.88 -8.69
N PHE A 27 -0.12 5.20 -8.38
CA PHE A 27 0.18 6.29 -7.46
C PHE A 27 -0.12 7.66 -8.08
N ARG A 28 -0.97 8.45 -7.41
CA ARG A 28 -1.43 9.74 -7.96
C ARG A 28 -0.35 10.84 -7.92
N ASP A 29 0.57 10.76 -6.97
CA ASP A 29 1.58 11.77 -6.73
C ASP A 29 2.79 11.22 -5.96
N GLU A 30 3.85 12.05 -5.88
CA GLU A 30 5.08 11.71 -5.17
C GLU A 30 4.88 11.52 -3.66
N LEU A 31 3.85 12.14 -3.07
CA LEU A 31 3.53 11.98 -1.65
C LEU A 31 3.00 10.56 -1.39
N SER A 32 2.06 10.11 -2.21
CA SER A 32 1.48 8.77 -2.16
C SER A 32 2.55 7.69 -2.39
N PHE A 33 3.52 7.96 -3.27
CA PHE A 33 4.68 7.08 -3.44
C PHE A 33 5.58 7.05 -2.19
N LYS A 34 5.84 8.19 -1.55
CA LYS A 34 6.60 8.24 -0.28
C LYS A 34 5.85 7.50 0.83
N GLU A 35 4.54 7.67 0.92
CA GLU A 35 3.69 6.95 1.88
C GLU A 35 3.68 5.44 1.64
N PHE A 36 3.73 5.00 0.38
CA PHE A 36 3.93 3.60 0.04
C PHE A 36 5.27 3.07 0.54
N GLN A 37 6.36 3.84 0.41
CA GLN A 37 7.67 3.40 0.90
C GLN A 37 7.70 3.18 2.42
N ILE A 38 6.88 3.94 3.17
CA ILE A 38 6.77 3.84 4.62
C ILE A 38 5.80 2.71 5.03
N SER A 39 4.60 2.69 4.44
CA SER A 39 3.49 1.84 4.87
C SER A 39 3.35 0.52 4.09
N GLY A 40 3.81 0.49 2.84
CA GLY A 40 3.59 -0.61 1.89
C GLY A 40 2.17 -0.71 1.32
N LEU A 41 1.29 0.28 1.57
CA LEU A 41 -0.11 0.26 1.12
C LEU A 41 -0.24 0.69 -0.36
N CYS A 42 -1.13 0.04 -1.12
CA CYS A 42 -1.49 0.53 -2.46
C CYS A 42 -2.28 1.85 -2.38
N GLN A 43 -2.32 2.61 -3.48
CA GLN A 43 -3.00 3.91 -3.58
C GLN A 43 -4.44 3.83 -3.04
N ASN A 44 -5.24 2.87 -3.49
CA ASN A 44 -6.63 2.75 -3.04
C ASN A 44 -6.77 2.57 -1.52
N CYS A 45 -5.84 1.85 -0.89
CA CYS A 45 -5.84 1.74 0.57
C CYS A 45 -5.37 3.05 1.20
N GLN A 46 -4.32 3.69 0.66
CA GLN A 46 -3.88 4.99 1.13
C GLN A 46 -5.04 6.01 1.11
N ASP A 47 -5.83 6.08 0.04
CA ASP A 47 -6.99 6.99 -0.08
C ASP A 47 -8.04 6.80 1.01
N ASN A 48 -8.18 5.56 1.50
CA ASN A 48 -9.11 5.24 2.57
C ASN A 48 -8.56 5.55 3.96
N PHE A 49 -7.24 5.43 4.15
CA PHE A 49 -6.55 5.66 5.43
C PHE A 49 -6.16 7.13 5.63
N PHE A 50 -5.57 7.72 4.61
CA PHE A 50 -5.11 9.10 4.52
C PHE A 50 -6.14 9.87 3.67
N LYS A 51 -7.30 10.14 4.25
CA LYS A 51 -8.20 11.14 3.66
C LYS A 51 -7.53 12.50 3.86
N GLU A 52 -7.10 13.12 2.75
CA GLU A 52 -6.70 14.52 2.75
C GLU A 52 -7.91 15.37 3.17
N GLU A 53 -7.75 16.17 4.23
CA GLU A 53 -8.72 17.19 4.66
C GLU A 53 -8.38 18.53 3.99
#